data_AF-A0A7X9C2I2-F1
#
_entry.id   AF-A0A7X9C2I2-F1
#
_cell.length_a   1.000
_cell.length_b   1.000
_cell.length_c   1.000
_cell.angle_alpha   90.00
_cell.angle_beta   90.00
_cell.angle_gamma   90.00
#
_symmetry.space_group_name_H-M   'P 1'
#
loop_
_entity.id
_entity.type
_entity.pdbx_description
1 polymer ?
#
loop_
_entity_poly.entity_id
_entity_poly.type
_entity_poly.pdbx_seq_one_letter_code
_entity_poly.pdbx_strand_id
1 'polypeptide(L)' 'MDKILKRKRINNQQEYDYVIDTLVPFQQEGLLSDEEVLSLNNYISIFEKKNKPQED' A
#
# COMPACT_ATOMS: atom_id res chain seq x y z
N MET A 1 -4.53 6.18 -5.89
CA MET A 1 -5.02 4.96 -5.21
C MET A 1 -5.55 3.89 -6.17
N ASP A 2 -6.57 4.17 -6.99
CA ASP A 2 -7.22 3.20 -7.91
C ASP A 2 -6.28 2.33 -8.75
N LYS A 3 -5.22 2.93 -9.32
CA LYS A 3 -4.25 2.17 -10.14
C LYS A 3 -3.54 1.09 -9.33
N ILE A 4 -3.26 1.33 -8.06
CA ILE A 4 -2.60 0.38 -7.16
C ILE A 4 -3.57 -0.74 -6.81
N LEU A 5 -4.81 -0.41 -6.43
CA LEU A 5 -5.86 -1.39 -6.13
C LEU A 5 -6.21 -2.27 -7.34
N LYS A 6 -6.40 -1.68 -8.53
CA LYS A 6 -6.66 -2.44 -9.78
C LYS A 6 -5.51 -3.38 -10.15
N ARG A 7 -4.25 -2.93 -9.99
CA ARG A 7 -3.06 -3.75 -10.28
C ARG A 7 -2.72 -4.72 -9.15
N LYS A 8 -3.30 -4.54 -7.97
CA LYS A 8 -3.06 -5.33 -6.77
C LYS A 8 -1.59 -5.39 -6.33
N ARG A 9 -0.83 -4.30 -6.56
CA ARG A 9 0.58 -4.18 -6.18
C ARG A 9 1.09 -2.75 -6.19
N ILE A 10 2.09 -2.47 -5.36
CA ILE A 10 2.92 -1.25 -5.37
C ILE A 10 4.14 -1.52 -6.24
N ASN A 11 4.44 -0.64 -7.21
CA ASN A 11 5.50 -0.87 -8.21
C ASN A 11 6.82 -0.18 -7.89
N ASN A 12 6.79 0.91 -7.14
CA ASN A 12 7.96 1.75 -6.91
C ASN A 12 7.83 2.51 -5.58
N GLN A 13 8.92 3.14 -5.17
CA GLN A 13 8.98 3.89 -3.91
C GLN A 13 7.95 5.02 -3.86
N GLN A 14 7.73 5.74 -4.96
CA GLN A 14 6.75 6.82 -5.01
C GLN A 14 5.32 6.33 -4.73
N GLU A 15 4.92 5.18 -5.28
CA GLU A 15 3.62 4.56 -4.99
C GLU A 15 3.55 4.07 -3.53
N TYR A 16 4.65 3.55 -3.00
CA TYR A 16 4.74 3.15 -1.60
C TYR A 16 4.52 4.33 -0.66
N ASP A 17 5.31 5.41 -0.83
CA ASP A 17 5.24 6.61 0.00
C ASP A 17 3.83 7.21 -0.07
N TYR A 18 3.28 7.32 -1.28
CA TYR A 18 1.91 7.78 -1.47
C TYR A 18 0.87 6.93 -0.71
N VAL A 19 0.99 5.60 -0.73
CA VAL A 19 0.04 4.73 0.00
C VAL A 19 0.20 4.94 1.50
N ILE A 20 1.43 4.97 2.03
CA ILE A 20 1.67 5.17 3.46
C ILE A 20 1.09 6.51 3.94
N ASP A 21 1.33 7.59 3.19
CA ASP A 21 0.88 8.94 3.55
C ASP A 21 -0.65 9.11 3.48
N THR A 22 -1.32 8.36 2.59
CA THR A 22 -2.75 8.54 2.32
C THR A 22 -3.65 7.45 2.91
N LEU A 23 -3.11 6.31 3.36
CA LEU A 23 -3.89 5.18 3.87
C LEU A 23 -4.83 5.60 5.01
N VAL A 24 -4.27 6.23 6.05
CA VAL A 24 -5.03 6.60 7.25
C VAL A 24 -6.05 7.72 6.97
N PRO A 25 -5.68 8.84 6.32
CA PRO A 25 -6.66 9.87 5.94
C PRO A 25 -7.81 9.31 5.10
N PHE A 26 -7.51 8.50 4.08
CA PHE A 26 -8.55 7.98 3.19
C PHE A 26 -9.47 6.98 3.88
N GLN A 27 -8.99 6.19 4.84
CA GLN A 27 -9.86 5.34 5.66
C GLN A 27 -10.79 6.19 6.54
N GLN A 28 -10.26 7.23 7.20
CA GLN A 28 -11.05 8.10 8.09
C GLN A 28 -12.12 8.90 7.33
N GLU A 29 -11.82 9.32 6.10
CA GLU A 29 -12.75 10.02 5.21
C GLU A 29 -13.75 9.06 4.53
N GLY A 30 -13.62 7.74 4.72
CA GLY A 30 -14.48 6.73 4.09
C GLY A 30 -14.23 6.56 2.58
N LEU A 31 -13.09 7.05 2.09
CA LEU A 31 -12.65 6.87 0.70
C LEU A 31 -12.05 5.49 0.44
N LEU A 32 -11.64 4.79 1.50
CA LEU A 32 -11.21 3.40 1.47
C LEU A 32 -12.09 2.57 2.40
N SER A 33 -12.57 1.43 1.88
CA SER A 33 -13.19 0.39 2.68
C SER A 33 -12.15 -0.40 3.48
N ASP A 34 -12.60 -1.08 4.54
CA ASP A 34 -11.73 -1.95 5.34
C ASP A 34 -11.07 -3.07 4.50
N GLU A 35 -11.77 -3.58 3.47
CA GLU A 35 -11.23 -4.58 2.55
C GLU A 35 -10.10 -4.02 1.67
N GLU A 36 -10.23 -2.77 1.23
CA GLU A 36 -9.19 -2.08 0.45
C GLU A 36 -7.98 -1.75 1.33
N VAL A 37 -8.21 -1.31 2.58
CA VAL A 37 -7.14 -1.08 3.56
C VAL A 37 -6.38 -2.38 3.83
N LEU A 38 -7.08 -3.50 4.02
CA LEU A 38 -6.44 -4.81 4.20
C LEU A 38 -5.60 -5.20 2.99
N SER A 39 -6.12 -4.97 1.78
CA SER A 39 -5.41 -5.24 0.53
C SER A 39 -4.15 -4.38 0.39
N LEU A 40 -4.24 -3.09 0.70
CA LEU A 40 -3.11 -2.15 0.64
C LEU A 40 -2.02 -2.52 1.66
N ASN A 41 -2.38 -2.90 2.88
CA ASN A 41 -1.44 -3.40 3.89
C ASN A 41 -0.68 -4.65 3.39
N ASN A 42 -1.36 -5.56 2.70
CA ASN A 42 -0.69 -6.71 2.10
C ASN A 42 0.30 -6.28 1.00
N TYR A 43 -0.07 -5.30 0.15
CA TYR A 43 0.82 -4.80 -0.89
C TYR A 43 2.04 -4.07 -0.34
N ILE A 44 1.87 -3.30 0.74
CA ILE A 44 2.94 -2.69 1.53
C ILE A 44 3.91 -3.78 1.99
N SER A 45 3.42 -4.80 2.69
CA SER A 45 4.28 -5.87 3.21
C SER A 45 5.05 -6.61 2.11
N ILE A 46 4.41 -6.88 0.96
CA ILE A 46 5.08 -7.50 -0.19
C ILE A 46 6.18 -6.60 -0.75
N PHE A 47 5.93 -5.29 -0.83
CA PHE A 47 6.92 -4.33 -1.34
C PHE A 47 8.10 -4.17 -0.38
N GLU A 48 7.85 -4.07 0.93
CA GLU A 48 8.89 -4.00 1.96
C GLU A 48 9.77 -5.25 1.96
N LYS A 49 9.18 -6.45 1.87
CA LYS A 49 9.94 -7.72 1.81
C LYS A 49 10.87 -7.80 0.60
N LYS A 50 10.52 -7.14 -0.51
CA LYS A 50 11.36 -7.09 -1.71
C LYS A 50 12.50 -6.08 -1.60
N ASN A 51 12.32 -5.04 -0.78
CA ASN A 51 13.27 -3.93 -0.66
C ASN A 51 14.09 -3.95 0.63
N LYS A 52 13.72 -4.78 1.62
CA LYS A 52 14.62 -5.08 2.73
C LYS A 52 15.83 -5.85 2.17
N PRO A 53 17.07 -5.40 2.41
CA PRO A 53 18.20 -6.31 2.31
C PRO A 53 17.91 -7.45 3.28
N GLN A 54 17.95 -8.70 2.80
CA GLN A 54 18.02 -9.85 3.69
C GLN A 54 19.20 -9.61 4.63
N GLU A 55 18.92 -9.33 5.89
CA GLU A 55 19.89 -9.57 6.96
C GLU A 55 19.83 -11.08 7.19
N ASP A 56 20.80 -11.78 6.60
CA ASP A 56 21.13 -13.18 6.90
C ASP A 56 21.67 -13.33 8.33
#